data_AF-A0A4U9Y7V0-F1
#
_entry.id   AF-A0A4U9Y7V0-F1
#
_cell.length_a   1.000
_cell.length_b   1.000
_cell.length_c   1.000
_cell.angle_alpha   90.00
_cell.angle_beta   90.00
_cell.angle_gamma   90.00
#
_symmetry.space_group_name_H-M   'P 1'
#
loop_
_entity.id
_entity.type
_entity.pdbx_description
1 polymer ?
#
loop_
_entity_poly.entity_id
_entity_poly.type
_entity_poly.pdbx_seq_one_letter_code
_entity_poly.pdbx_strand_id
1 'polypeptide(L)'
;MVRVARTPIRKLGYDERFIRPIRELKERQLPYDKLLKTVAYVFNYKDPNDEQSNQLQVMLSENNLEKVVADVTSLEDSELIQEIVTSIETRV
;
A
#
# COMPACT_ATOMS: atom_id res chain seq x y z
N MET A 1 6.05 2.43 29.82
CA MET A 1 6.62 2.74 28.48
C MET A 1 6.55 1.46 27.66
N VAL A 2 6.20 1.51 26.37
CA VAL A 2 5.93 0.38 25.44
C VAL A 2 4.45 -0.03 25.31
N ARG A 3 3.74 0.60 24.36
CA ARG A 3 2.77 -0.04 23.44
C ARG A 3 2.34 0.97 22.37
N VAL A 4 3.27 1.33 21.47
CA VAL A 4 2.96 2.09 20.23
C VAL A 4 3.45 1.29 19.01
N ALA A 5 3.43 -0.04 19.09
CA ALA A 5 3.88 -0.91 18.03
C ALA A 5 3.02 -2.18 18.05
N ARG A 6 1.90 -2.17 17.30
CA ARG A 6 1.18 -3.37 16.87
C ARG A 6 0.01 -3.04 15.92
N THR A 7 0.27 -2.19 14.93
CA THR A 7 -0.73 -1.91 13.89
C THR A 7 -0.12 -1.47 12.55
N PRO A 8 0.34 -2.38 11.68
CA PRO A 8 0.81 -2.00 10.35
C PRO A 8 -0.30 -1.61 9.37
N ILE A 9 -1.49 -2.23 9.39
CA ILE A 9 -2.65 -1.78 8.57
C ILE A 9 -3.14 -0.41 9.03
N ARG A 10 -3.15 -0.13 10.34
CA ARG A 10 -3.47 1.22 10.86
C ARG A 10 -2.37 2.27 10.62
N LYS A 11 -1.20 1.85 10.11
CA LYS A 11 -0.11 2.69 9.59
C LYS A 11 -0.10 2.82 8.06
N LEU A 12 -1.02 2.14 7.37
CA LEU A 12 -1.17 2.21 5.91
C LEU A 12 -2.43 2.93 5.48
N GLY A 13 -3.33 3.24 6.42
CA GLY A 13 -4.55 4.01 6.14
C GLY A 13 -4.23 5.41 5.60
N TYR A 14 -5.12 5.88 4.73
CA TYR A 14 -5.27 7.17 4.03
C TYR A 14 -4.51 8.41 4.56
N ASP A 15 -4.25 8.48 5.87
CA ASP A 15 -3.61 9.58 6.60
C ASP A 15 -2.08 9.45 6.77
N GLU A 16 -1.45 8.34 6.38
CA GLU A 16 0.02 8.22 6.49
C GLU A 16 0.79 8.86 5.32
N ARG A 17 2.01 9.32 5.66
CA ARG A 17 2.94 10.21 4.93
C ARG A 17 3.28 9.83 3.47
N PHE A 18 2.69 8.79 2.89
CA PHE A 18 2.97 8.29 1.54
C PHE A 18 1.87 8.62 0.53
N ILE A 19 0.59 8.58 0.91
CA ILE A 19 -0.52 8.86 -0.03
C ILE A 19 -0.54 10.33 -0.43
N ARG A 20 -0.32 11.21 0.54
CA ARG A 20 -0.28 12.67 0.33
C ARG A 20 0.79 13.08 -0.71
N PRO A 21 2.07 12.66 -0.60
CA PRO A 21 3.05 12.96 -1.63
C PRO A 21 2.78 12.27 -2.96
N ILE A 22 2.17 11.07 -3.01
CA ILE A 22 1.78 10.46 -4.28
C ILE A 22 0.76 11.33 -5.02
N ARG A 23 -0.27 11.83 -4.32
CA ARG A 23 -1.27 12.75 -4.89
C ARG A 23 -0.64 14.07 -5.33
N GLU A 24 0.18 14.68 -4.47
CA GLU A 24 0.88 15.93 -4.82
C GLU A 24 1.85 15.77 -6.00
N LEU A 25 2.55 14.63 -6.10
CA LEU A 25 3.44 14.35 -7.22
C LEU A 25 2.65 14.10 -8.51
N LYS A 26 1.50 13.40 -8.43
CA LYS A 26 0.58 13.22 -9.57
C LYS A 26 0.05 14.55 -10.07
N GLU A 27 -0.41 15.43 -9.17
CA GLU A 27 -0.86 16.78 -9.54
C GLU A 27 0.26 17.62 -10.18
N ARG A 28 1.51 17.39 -9.78
CA ARG A 28 2.69 18.05 -10.34
C ARG A 28 3.29 17.33 -11.55
N GLN A 29 2.70 16.23 -12.01
CA GLN A 29 3.24 15.35 -13.07
C GLN A 29 4.72 14.96 -12.84
N LEU A 30 5.08 14.77 -11.57
CA LEU A 30 6.42 14.37 -11.16
C LEU A 30 6.49 12.84 -10.99
N PRO A 31 7.67 12.23 -11.23
CA PRO A 31 7.83 10.79 -11.08
C PRO A 31 7.72 10.39 -9.61
N TYR A 32 6.74 9.54 -9.29
CA TYR A 32 6.52 8.96 -7.96
C TYR A 32 6.85 7.45 -7.91
N ASP A 33 7.61 6.93 -8.87
CA ASP A 33 8.05 5.53 -8.96
C ASP A 33 8.68 4.99 -7.69
N LYS A 34 9.46 5.83 -6.99
CA LYS A 34 10.10 5.43 -5.72
C LYS A 34 9.05 5.14 -4.64
N LEU A 35 7.98 5.93 -4.60
CA LEU A 35 6.88 5.73 -3.66
C LEU A 35 6.06 4.49 -4.05
N LEU A 36 5.76 4.30 -5.33
CA LEU A 36 5.11 3.07 -5.82
C LEU A 36 5.90 1.83 -5.40
N LYS A 37 7.22 1.86 -5.60
CA LYS A 37 8.13 0.78 -5.20
C LYS A 37 8.11 0.53 -3.70
N THR A 38 8.05 1.57 -2.88
CA THR A 38 7.93 1.43 -1.42
C THR A 38 6.59 0.80 -1.06
N VAL A 39 5.49 1.26 -1.64
CA VAL A 39 4.15 0.67 -1.44
C VAL A 39 4.18 -0.82 -1.82
N ALA A 40 4.74 -1.16 -2.98
CA ALA A 40 4.86 -2.55 -3.43
C ALA A 40 5.65 -3.42 -2.44
N TYR A 41 6.76 -2.92 -1.89
CA TYR A 41 7.50 -3.63 -0.85
C TYR A 41 6.68 -3.86 0.42
N VAL A 42 5.84 -2.90 0.80
CA VAL A 42 4.97 -3.05 1.98
C VAL A 42 3.87 -4.08 1.73
N PHE A 43 3.30 -4.13 0.52
CA PHE A 43 2.35 -5.18 0.16
C PHE A 43 2.98 -6.58 0.17
N ASN A 44 4.24 -6.69 -0.25
CA ASN A 44 4.98 -7.94 -0.18
C ASN A 44 5.58 -8.24 1.21
N TYR A 45 5.50 -7.28 2.15
CA TYR A 45 6.04 -7.45 3.49
C TYR A 45 5.16 -8.42 4.28
N LYS A 46 5.75 -9.55 4.67
CA LYS A 46 5.09 -10.60 5.44
C LYS A 46 5.79 -10.79 6.77
N ASP A 47 5.08 -10.50 7.85
CA ASP A 47 5.53 -10.79 9.21
C ASP A 47 4.59 -11.80 9.87
N PRO A 48 5.08 -12.99 10.26
CA PRO A 48 4.24 -14.01 10.88
C PRO A 48 3.79 -13.64 12.31
N ASN A 49 4.46 -12.70 12.98
CA ASN A 49 4.07 -12.20 14.30
C ASN A 49 3.10 -11.02 14.22
N ASP A 50 2.76 -10.57 13.01
CA ASP A 50 1.86 -9.46 12.78
C ASP A 50 0.53 -9.92 12.18
N GLU A 51 -0.54 -9.80 12.97
CA GLU A 51 -1.89 -10.18 12.55
C GLU A 51 -2.36 -9.41 11.31
N GLN A 52 -1.85 -8.19 11.09
CA GLN A 52 -2.26 -7.36 9.96
C GLN A 52 -1.51 -7.72 8.67
N SER A 53 -0.24 -8.11 8.73
CA SER A 53 0.43 -8.73 7.58
C SER A 53 -0.28 -10.02 7.19
N ASN A 54 -0.70 -10.83 8.16
CA ASN A 54 -1.48 -12.04 7.88
C ASN A 54 -2.85 -11.71 7.26
N GLN A 55 -3.59 -10.72 7.76
CA GLN A 55 -4.84 -10.26 7.14
C GLN A 55 -4.61 -9.76 5.71
N LEU A 56 -3.57 -8.96 5.44
CA LEU A 56 -3.28 -8.47 4.10
C LEU A 56 -3.03 -9.62 3.12
N GLN A 57 -2.30 -10.66 3.55
CA GLN A 57 -2.05 -11.86 2.76
C GLN A 57 -3.33 -12.66 2.47
N VAL A 58 -4.24 -12.75 3.45
CA VAL A 58 -5.57 -13.33 3.25
C VAL A 58 -6.38 -12.50 2.26
N MET A 59 -6.39 -11.17 2.41
CA MET A 59 -7.09 -10.27 1.49
C MET A 59 -6.54 -10.35 0.07
N LEU A 60 -5.22 -10.44 -0.11
CA LEU A 60 -4.58 -10.65 -1.41
C LEU A 60 -4.90 -12.02 -2.02
N SER A 61 -5.21 -13.01 -1.19
CA SER A 61 -5.63 -14.35 -1.64
C SER A 61 -7.11 -14.42 -1.99
N GLU A 62 -7.97 -13.67 -1.28
CA GLU A 62 -9.43 -13.68 -1.48
C GLU A 62 -9.94 -12.59 -2.44
N ASN A 63 -9.23 -11.46 -2.57
CA ASN A 63 -9.62 -10.32 -3.39
C ASN A 63 -8.55 -9.98 -4.44
N ASN A 64 -8.98 -9.28 -5.49
CA ASN A 64 -8.06 -8.75 -6.50
C ASN A 64 -7.09 -7.74 -5.88
N LEU A 65 -5.85 -7.75 -6.35
CA LEU A 65 -4.78 -6.87 -5.88
C LEU A 65 -5.20 -5.40 -5.95
N GLU A 66 -5.91 -4.99 -7.00
CA GLU A 66 -6.48 -3.65 -7.17
C GLU A 66 -7.42 -3.26 -6.02
N LYS A 67 -8.31 -4.17 -5.60
CA LYS A 67 -9.24 -3.92 -4.50
C LYS A 67 -8.51 -3.81 -3.17
N VAL A 68 -7.54 -4.69 -2.92
CA VAL A 68 -6.76 -4.63 -1.67
C VAL A 68 -5.93 -3.35 -1.63
N VAL A 69 -5.33 -2.95 -2.77
CA VAL A 69 -4.63 -1.67 -2.90
C VAL A 69 -5.58 -0.52 -2.60
N ALA A 70 -6.75 -0.47 -3.22
CA ALA A 70 -7.74 0.58 -2.98
C ALA A 70 -8.21 0.61 -1.51
N ASP A 71 -8.50 -0.53 -0.90
CA ASP A 71 -8.98 -0.62 0.48
C ASP A 71 -7.92 -0.18 1.49
N VAL A 72 -6.68 -0.64 1.30
CA VAL A 72 -5.54 -0.33 2.19
C VAL A 72 -5.07 1.12 2.01
N THR A 73 -4.91 1.58 0.77
CA THR A 73 -4.44 2.95 0.48
C THR A 73 -5.55 3.99 0.57
N SER A 74 -6.82 3.54 0.58
CA SER A 74 -8.02 4.37 0.45
C SER A 74 -7.95 5.32 -0.76
N LEU A 75 -7.19 4.95 -1.80
CA LEU A 75 -7.16 5.69 -3.06
C LEU A 75 -8.47 5.45 -3.83
N GLU A 76 -9.01 6.52 -4.39
CA GLU A 76 -10.16 6.47 -5.31
C GLU A 76 -9.72 6.58 -6.79
N ASP A 77 -8.47 6.98 -7.03
CA ASP A 77 -7.89 7.10 -8.37
C ASP A 77 -7.55 5.73 -8.96
N SER A 78 -8.41 5.22 -9.84
CA SER A 78 -8.20 3.94 -10.53
C SER A 78 -6.88 3.86 -11.30
N GLU A 79 -6.46 4.93 -11.99
CA GLU A 79 -5.17 4.95 -12.71
C GLU A 79 -3.98 4.73 -11.77
N LEU A 80 -4.03 5.36 -10.59
CA LEU A 80 -2.97 5.29 -9.60
C LEU A 80 -2.91 3.89 -8.96
N ILE A 81 -4.08 3.31 -8.69
CA ILE A 81 -4.21 1.93 -8.22
C ILE A 81 -3.60 0.98 -9.26
N GLN A 82 -3.90 1.16 -10.55
CA GLN A 82 -3.33 0.31 -11.59
C GLN A 82 -1.81 0.47 -11.71
N GLU A 83 -1.27 1.67 -11.55
CA GLU A 83 0.19 1.87 -11.50
C GLU A 83 0.83 1.16 -10.32
N ILE A 84 0.22 1.19 -9.13
CA ILE A 84 0.70 0.47 -7.94
C ILE A 84 0.67 -1.04 -8.19
N VAL A 85 -0.43 -1.56 -8.71
CA VAL A 85 -0.62 -2.98 -9.04
C VAL A 85 0.43 -3.44 -10.04
N THR A 86 0.61 -2.68 -11.12
CA THR A 86 1.67 -2.92 -12.11
C THR A 86 3.04 -2.92 -11.47
N SER A 87 3.32 -2.00 -10.53
CA SER A 87 4.59 -1.93 -9.80
C SER A 87 4.82 -3.14 -8.88
N ILE A 88 3.74 -3.71 -8.31
CA ILE A 88 3.77 -4.93 -7.51
C ILE A 88 4.06 -6.14 -8.40
N GLU A 89 3.35 -6.28 -9.52
CA GLU A 89 3.51 -7.39 -10.46
C GLU A 89 4.87 -7.38 -11.18
N THR A 90 5.36 -6.20 -11.57
CA THR A 90 6.64 -6.03 -12.29
C THR A 90 7.85 -6.50 -11.48
N ARG A 91 7.70 -6.70 -10.17
CA ARG A 91 8.79 -7.04 -9.25
C ARG A 91 8.80 -8.49 -8.77
N VAL A 92 7.95 -9.34 -9.35
CA VAL A 92 7.95 -10.80 -9.18
C VAL A 92 8.80 -11.46 -10.25
#